data_AF-A0A2J7Q2Q3-F1
#
_entry.id   AF-A0A2J7Q2Q3-F1
#
_cell.length_a   1.000
_cell.length_b   1.000
_cell.length_c   1.000
_cell.angle_alpha   90.00
_cell.angle_beta   90.00
_cell.angle_gamma   90.00
#
_symmetry.space_group_name_H-M   'P 1'
#
loop_
_entity.id
_entity.type
_entity.pdbx_description
1 polymer ?
#
loop_
_entity_poly.entity_id
_entity_poly.type
_entity_poly.pdbx_seq_one_letter_code
_entity_poly.pdbx_strand_id
1 'polypeptide(L)'
;CGKLHFALRYDSEIEGLVVKVLQAQDLPVKDVSGSSDPYVKVYLLPDRKKKFQTKVHRKNLNPVFNETFIFSVGYEELKQRYLQFSVYDFDRFSRHDLIGHVVLKGLLDNADLHQELEFTMNVLCAPQDKVDLGELMLSLCYLPTAGRLTVTVIKGRNFQAMDITGSSDPYVKVYLLCEGKRIKKKKTTVKKATLSPVYNEALVFDVPAENIEDVSLIVKVIDYDRIGHNELMGCTAIGSSFIGIGRDHWLEMLDNPRKPVAQWYPLLETVPGQIPLTNSQPLPVSLSCLNGR
;
A
#
# COMPACT_ATOMS: atom_id res chain seq x y z
N CYS A 1 1.61 -21.39 -8.43
CA CYS A 1 2.30 -21.36 -7.13
C CYS A 1 1.60 -22.28 -6.15
N GLY A 2 1.43 -23.55 -6.52
CA GLY A 2 0.59 -24.49 -5.77
C GLY A 2 -0.91 -24.32 -6.01
N LYS A 3 -1.71 -24.99 -5.18
CA LYS A 3 -3.17 -25.00 -5.20
C LYS A 3 -3.73 -24.67 -3.81
N LEU A 4 -4.89 -24.03 -3.77
CA LEU A 4 -5.66 -23.80 -2.55
C LEU A 4 -6.97 -24.57 -2.62
N HIS A 5 -7.26 -25.33 -1.56
CA HIS A 5 -8.52 -26.03 -1.34
C HIS A 5 -9.33 -25.27 -0.28
N PHE A 6 -10.57 -24.92 -0.59
CA PHE A 6 -11.47 -24.22 0.31
C PHE A 6 -12.92 -24.64 0.03
N ALA A 7 -13.80 -24.42 1.00
CA ALA A 7 -15.23 -24.66 0.87
C ALA A 7 -16.04 -23.39 1.15
N LEU A 8 -17.19 -23.26 0.50
CA LEU A 8 -18.11 -22.15 0.66
C LEU A 8 -19.53 -22.65 0.93
N ARG A 9 -20.24 -21.98 1.82
CA ARG A 9 -21.70 -22.08 1.93
C ARG A 9 -22.27 -20.73 2.37
N TYR A 10 -23.48 -20.42 1.97
CA TYR A 10 -24.27 -19.33 2.51
C TYR A 10 -25.17 -19.85 3.61
N ASP A 11 -25.19 -19.14 4.73
CA ASP A 11 -26.03 -19.46 5.87
C ASP A 11 -27.09 -18.37 6.01
N SER A 12 -28.34 -18.72 5.72
CA SER A 12 -29.47 -17.80 5.74
C SER A 12 -29.89 -17.41 7.16
N GLU A 13 -29.58 -18.23 8.18
CA GLU A 13 -29.97 -17.93 9.56
C GLU A 13 -29.11 -16.80 10.15
N ILE A 14 -27.84 -16.73 9.74
CA ILE A 14 -26.88 -15.71 10.20
C ILE A 14 -26.57 -14.66 9.13
N GLU A 15 -27.29 -14.68 7.99
CA GLU A 15 -27.10 -13.81 6.82
C GLU A 15 -25.61 -13.63 6.46
N GLY A 16 -24.94 -14.75 6.18
CA GLY A 16 -23.48 -14.73 6.00
C GLY A 16 -22.93 -15.77 5.04
N LEU A 17 -21.89 -15.35 4.31
CA LEU A 17 -21.05 -16.26 3.54
C LEU A 17 -20.03 -16.91 4.49
N VAL A 18 -20.16 -18.21 4.66
CA VAL A 18 -19.23 -19.06 5.41
C VAL A 18 -18.13 -19.53 4.45
N VAL A 19 -16.89 -19.23 4.80
CA VAL A 19 -15.70 -19.54 4.02
C VAL A 19 -14.78 -20.42 4.85
N LYS A 20 -14.55 -21.65 4.41
CA LYS A 20 -13.66 -22.60 5.07
C LYS A 20 -12.38 -22.75 4.27
N VAL A 21 -11.26 -22.32 4.83
CA VAL A 21 -9.94 -22.52 4.24
C VAL A 21 -9.43 -23.88 4.71
N LEU A 22 -9.35 -24.86 3.80
CA LEU A 22 -9.04 -26.25 4.15
C LEU A 22 -7.53 -26.49 4.17
N GLN A 23 -6.89 -26.41 3.01
CA GLN A 23 -5.46 -26.69 2.85
C GLN A 23 -4.88 -26.03 1.61
N ALA A 24 -3.56 -25.89 1.56
CA ALA A 24 -2.84 -25.61 0.33
C ALA A 24 -1.87 -26.75 0.00
N GLN A 25 -1.51 -26.88 -1.27
CA GLN A 25 -0.61 -27.91 -1.78
C GLN A 25 0.43 -27.31 -2.72
N ASP A 26 1.63 -27.86 -2.72
CA ASP A 26 2.74 -27.50 -3.61
C ASP A 26 3.07 -25.99 -3.63
N LEU A 27 3.03 -25.34 -2.46
CA LEU A 27 3.43 -23.94 -2.36
C LEU A 27 4.93 -23.79 -2.67
N PRO A 28 5.35 -22.68 -3.32
CA PRO A 28 6.76 -22.44 -3.60
C PRO A 28 7.52 -22.15 -2.31
N VAL A 29 8.80 -22.56 -2.30
CA VAL A 29 9.78 -22.13 -1.30
C VAL A 29 10.04 -20.64 -1.45
N LYS A 30 10.01 -19.92 -0.34
CA LYS A 30 10.26 -18.48 -0.26
C LYS A 30 11.37 -18.15 0.74
N ASP A 31 11.48 -18.92 1.81
CA ASP A 31 12.61 -18.79 2.74
C ASP A 31 13.90 -19.40 2.20
N VAL A 32 15.03 -18.77 2.56
CA VAL A 32 16.40 -19.31 2.38
C VAL A 32 16.57 -20.69 3.05
N SER A 33 15.73 -21.01 4.03
CA SER A 33 15.74 -22.30 4.73
C SER A 33 15.23 -23.48 3.90
N GLY A 34 14.75 -23.25 2.68
CA GLY A 34 14.23 -24.30 1.80
C GLY A 34 12.74 -24.61 2.03
N SER A 35 12.01 -23.73 2.72
CA SER A 35 10.57 -23.88 2.99
C SER A 35 9.84 -22.53 2.92
N SER A 36 8.60 -22.50 3.38
CA SER A 36 7.80 -21.29 3.59
C SER A 36 6.97 -21.49 4.87
N ASP A 37 6.63 -20.40 5.54
CA ASP A 37 5.73 -20.27 6.68
C ASP A 37 4.34 -19.74 6.24
N PRO A 38 3.53 -20.49 5.47
CA PRO A 38 2.35 -19.93 4.83
C PRO A 38 1.20 -19.57 5.76
N TYR A 39 0.48 -18.52 5.36
CA TYR A 39 -0.83 -18.16 5.88
C TYR A 39 -1.69 -17.49 4.78
N VAL A 40 -3.01 -17.47 4.96
CA VAL A 40 -3.96 -16.97 3.95
C VAL A 40 -4.75 -15.80 4.51
N LYS A 41 -4.80 -14.69 3.77
CA LYS A 41 -5.75 -13.59 3.99
C LYS A 41 -6.95 -13.74 3.06
N VAL A 42 -8.16 -13.60 3.61
CA VAL A 42 -9.42 -13.74 2.88
C VAL A 42 -10.15 -12.40 2.83
N TYR A 43 -10.58 -12.00 1.65
CA TYR A 43 -11.31 -10.75 1.40
C TYR A 43 -12.58 -11.02 0.59
N LEU A 44 -13.68 -10.37 0.97
CA LEU A 44 -14.90 -10.32 0.17
C LEU A 44 -15.01 -8.96 -0.52
N LEU A 45 -14.52 -8.90 -1.74
CA LEU A 45 -14.35 -7.65 -2.47
C LEU A 45 -15.67 -7.17 -3.10
N PRO A 46 -15.86 -5.86 -3.30
CA PRO A 46 -14.84 -4.79 -3.24
C PRO A 46 -14.45 -4.29 -1.84
N ASP A 47 -15.07 -4.80 -0.76
CA ASP A 47 -14.69 -4.38 0.59
C ASP A 47 -13.29 -4.91 0.96
N ARG A 48 -12.37 -3.97 1.23
CA ARG A 48 -10.99 -4.25 1.66
C ARG A 48 -10.76 -4.02 3.15
N LYS A 49 -11.73 -3.45 3.86
CA LYS A 49 -11.61 -3.14 5.30
C LYS A 49 -11.74 -4.42 6.12
N LYS A 50 -12.77 -5.22 5.86
CA LYS A 50 -12.98 -6.51 6.55
C LYS A 50 -12.18 -7.61 5.86
N LYS A 51 -11.27 -8.23 6.61
CA LYS A 51 -10.44 -9.35 6.17
C LYS A 51 -10.29 -10.36 7.28
N PHE A 52 -10.18 -11.62 6.91
CA PHE A 52 -9.82 -12.71 7.81
C PHE A 52 -8.42 -13.21 7.49
N GLN A 53 -7.81 -13.86 8.47
CA GLN A 53 -6.47 -14.41 8.35
C GLN A 53 -6.40 -15.76 9.05
N THR A 54 -5.81 -16.76 8.39
CA THR A 54 -5.47 -18.03 9.04
C THR A 54 -4.29 -17.89 9.99
N LYS A 55 -4.07 -18.93 10.79
CA LYS A 55 -2.81 -19.14 11.49
C LYS A 55 -1.68 -19.36 10.49
N VAL A 56 -0.47 -19.07 10.96
CA VAL A 56 0.78 -19.31 10.24
C VAL A 56 1.23 -20.75 10.50
N HIS A 57 1.50 -21.50 9.44
CA HIS A 57 2.06 -22.85 9.53
C HIS A 57 3.53 -22.80 9.17
N ARG A 58 4.42 -23.08 10.14
CA ARG A 58 5.86 -22.95 9.91
C ARG A 58 6.43 -24.09 9.08
N LYS A 59 7.34 -23.75 8.16
CA LYS A 59 8.13 -24.67 7.31
C LYS A 59 7.28 -25.75 6.67
N ASN A 60 6.17 -25.35 6.06
CA ASN A 60 5.20 -26.29 5.52
C ASN A 60 4.66 -25.80 4.17
N LEU A 61 5.04 -26.47 3.09
CA LEU A 61 4.57 -26.16 1.73
C LEU A 61 3.19 -26.77 1.41
N ASN A 62 2.66 -27.59 2.31
CA ASN A 62 1.37 -28.26 2.20
C ASN A 62 0.54 -28.06 3.49
N PRO A 63 0.26 -26.81 3.90
CA PRO A 63 -0.41 -26.52 5.15
C PRO A 63 -1.87 -26.99 5.12
N VAL A 64 -2.31 -27.61 6.22
CA VAL A 64 -3.72 -27.90 6.49
C VAL A 64 -4.21 -26.89 7.52
N PHE A 65 -5.00 -25.91 7.06
CA PHE A 65 -5.52 -24.82 7.87
C PHE A 65 -6.75 -25.25 8.66
N ASN A 66 -7.78 -25.77 7.97
CA ASN A 66 -9.09 -26.11 8.52
C ASN A 66 -9.71 -24.98 9.37
N GLU A 67 -9.68 -23.75 8.85
CA GLU A 67 -10.21 -22.56 9.52
C GLU A 67 -11.46 -22.02 8.81
N THR A 68 -12.47 -21.63 9.59
CA THR A 68 -13.75 -21.15 9.08
C THR A 68 -13.94 -19.67 9.42
N PHE A 69 -14.35 -18.89 8.44
CA PHE A 69 -14.61 -17.45 8.54
C PHE A 69 -16.01 -17.11 8.05
N ILE A 70 -16.60 -16.05 8.60
CA ILE A 70 -17.97 -15.65 8.26
C ILE A 70 -17.98 -14.18 7.83
N PHE A 71 -18.35 -13.93 6.58
CA PHE A 71 -18.63 -12.60 6.07
C PHE A 71 -20.13 -12.32 6.20
N SER A 72 -20.51 -11.40 7.08
CA SER A 72 -21.86 -10.84 7.15
C SER A 72 -22.18 -10.09 5.86
N VAL A 73 -23.06 -10.63 5.03
CA VAL A 73 -23.43 -10.10 3.71
C VAL A 73 -24.76 -10.70 3.29
N GLY A 74 -25.67 -9.88 2.75
CA GLY A 74 -26.93 -10.37 2.21
C GLY A 74 -26.73 -11.26 0.98
N TYR A 75 -27.59 -12.26 0.78
CA TYR A 75 -27.47 -13.22 -0.32
C TYR A 75 -27.44 -12.52 -1.70
N GLU A 76 -28.33 -11.55 -1.91
CA GLU A 76 -28.43 -10.80 -3.17
C GLU A 76 -27.19 -9.94 -3.45
N GLU A 77 -26.50 -9.45 -2.41
CA GLU A 77 -25.27 -8.67 -2.59
C GLU A 77 -24.15 -9.51 -3.18
N LEU A 78 -24.14 -10.84 -2.96
CA LEU A 78 -23.10 -11.75 -3.46
C LEU A 78 -22.94 -11.70 -4.98
N LYS A 79 -23.99 -11.32 -5.73
CA LYS A 79 -23.95 -11.11 -7.18
C LYS A 79 -22.88 -10.10 -7.60
N GLN A 80 -22.61 -9.10 -6.76
CA GLN A 80 -21.66 -8.03 -7.03
C GLN A 80 -20.35 -8.21 -6.25
N ARG A 81 -20.21 -9.30 -5.49
CA ARG A 81 -19.00 -9.61 -4.73
C ARG A 81 -18.13 -10.64 -5.42
N TYR A 82 -16.86 -10.65 -5.06
CA TYR A 82 -15.95 -11.73 -5.41
C TYR A 82 -15.03 -12.03 -4.24
N LEU A 83 -14.66 -13.30 -4.10
CA LEU A 83 -13.83 -13.77 -3.01
C LEU A 83 -12.37 -13.79 -3.46
N GLN A 84 -11.49 -13.19 -2.67
CA GLN A 84 -10.04 -13.22 -2.92
C GLN A 84 -9.32 -13.83 -1.72
N PHE A 85 -8.52 -14.86 -2.00
CA PHE A 85 -7.52 -15.39 -1.09
C PHE A 85 -6.15 -14.85 -1.50
N SER A 86 -5.38 -14.39 -0.52
CA SER A 86 -3.98 -13.99 -0.71
C SER A 86 -3.11 -14.86 0.17
N VAL A 87 -2.31 -15.72 -0.46
CA VAL A 87 -1.39 -16.63 0.21
C VAL A 87 -0.08 -15.90 0.41
N TYR A 88 0.39 -15.84 1.65
CA TYR A 88 1.63 -15.18 2.05
C TYR A 88 2.56 -16.18 2.71
N ASP A 89 3.84 -15.92 2.60
CA ASP A 89 4.88 -16.43 3.47
C ASP A 89 5.08 -15.49 4.66
N PHE A 90 5.27 -16.02 5.86
CA PHE A 90 5.47 -15.22 7.07
C PHE A 90 6.95 -15.03 7.35
N ASP A 91 7.35 -13.77 7.48
CA ASP A 91 8.70 -13.38 7.85
C ASP A 91 8.73 -12.68 9.21
N ARG A 92 9.59 -13.15 10.12
CA ARG A 92 9.69 -12.54 11.46
C ARG A 92 10.37 -11.16 11.44
N PHE A 93 11.34 -10.96 10.54
CA PHE A 93 12.24 -9.81 10.54
C PHE A 93 12.18 -8.98 9.25
N SER A 94 11.37 -9.41 8.29
CA SER A 94 11.19 -8.83 6.96
C SER A 94 9.71 -8.69 6.64
N ARG A 95 9.44 -8.06 5.50
CA ARG A 95 8.08 -8.02 4.94
C ARG A 95 7.68 -9.44 4.52
N HIS A 96 6.44 -9.81 4.83
CA HIS A 96 5.86 -11.10 4.44
C HIS A 96 5.76 -11.18 2.91
N ASP A 97 6.35 -12.22 2.32
CA ASP A 97 6.33 -12.43 0.89
C ASP A 97 4.95 -12.86 0.40
N LEU A 98 4.45 -12.21 -0.64
CA LEU A 98 3.22 -12.67 -1.29
C LEU A 98 3.56 -13.85 -2.21
N ILE A 99 3.01 -15.02 -1.91
CA ILE A 99 3.13 -16.21 -2.75
C ILE A 99 2.21 -16.07 -3.98
N GLY A 100 0.97 -15.64 -3.76
CA GLY A 100 0.01 -15.47 -4.84
C GLY A 100 -1.43 -15.28 -4.39
N HIS A 101 -2.32 -15.33 -5.37
CA HIS A 101 -3.75 -15.09 -5.17
C HIS A 101 -4.63 -16.18 -5.78
N VAL A 102 -5.78 -16.39 -5.16
CA VAL A 102 -6.92 -17.09 -5.76
C VAL A 102 -8.09 -16.14 -5.76
N VAL A 103 -8.76 -16.00 -6.90
CA VAL A 103 -9.92 -15.12 -7.06
C VAL A 103 -11.08 -15.92 -7.62
N LEU A 104 -12.17 -16.00 -6.86
CA LEU A 104 -13.42 -16.60 -7.28
C LEU A 104 -14.44 -15.48 -7.53
N LYS A 105 -14.81 -15.31 -8.80
CA LYS A 105 -15.87 -14.39 -9.25
C LYS A 105 -17.13 -15.19 -9.53
N GLY A 106 -18.27 -14.50 -9.64
CA GLY A 106 -19.52 -15.14 -10.01
C GLY A 106 -19.97 -16.16 -8.97
N LEU A 107 -19.98 -15.76 -7.69
CA LEU A 107 -20.29 -16.66 -6.57
C LEU A 107 -21.66 -17.35 -6.72
N LEU A 108 -22.59 -16.75 -7.46
CA LEU A 108 -23.92 -17.30 -7.72
C LEU A 108 -24.09 -17.84 -9.15
N ASP A 109 -23.09 -17.74 -10.02
CA ASP A 109 -23.30 -17.94 -11.46
C ASP A 109 -23.53 -19.42 -11.83
N ASN A 110 -23.05 -20.36 -11.00
CA ASN A 110 -23.14 -21.82 -11.27
C ASN A 110 -23.16 -22.69 -9.98
N ALA A 111 -23.55 -22.12 -8.84
CA ALA A 111 -23.34 -22.74 -7.53
C ALA A 111 -24.56 -22.56 -6.61
N ASP A 112 -25.13 -23.67 -6.12
CA ASP A 112 -26.07 -23.64 -5.01
C ASP A 112 -25.31 -23.48 -3.70
N LEU A 113 -25.08 -22.23 -3.28
CA LEU A 113 -24.40 -21.91 -2.03
C LEU A 113 -25.19 -22.32 -0.78
N HIS A 114 -26.43 -22.80 -0.87
CA HIS A 114 -27.12 -23.35 0.31
C HIS A 114 -26.51 -24.68 0.77
N GLN A 115 -25.75 -25.33 -0.10
CA GLN A 115 -24.94 -26.51 0.23
C GLN A 115 -23.47 -26.13 0.36
N GLU A 116 -22.70 -26.94 1.09
CA GLU A 116 -21.26 -26.77 1.17
C GLU A 116 -20.61 -27.19 -0.16
N LEU A 117 -19.97 -26.23 -0.82
CA LEU A 117 -19.30 -26.43 -2.10
C LEU A 117 -17.80 -26.36 -1.91
N GLU A 118 -17.09 -27.40 -2.32
CA GLU A 118 -15.63 -27.48 -2.28
C GLU A 118 -14.98 -27.05 -3.60
N PHE A 119 -13.91 -26.28 -3.51
CA PHE A 119 -13.17 -25.71 -4.64
C PHE A 119 -11.68 -25.96 -4.49
N THR A 120 -11.07 -26.55 -5.51
CA THR A 120 -9.61 -26.59 -5.64
C THR A 120 -9.19 -25.67 -6.79
N MET A 121 -8.48 -24.59 -6.48
CA MET A 121 -8.04 -23.59 -7.46
C MET A 121 -6.53 -23.42 -7.44
N ASN A 122 -5.94 -23.18 -8.62
CA ASN A 122 -4.52 -22.85 -8.74
C ASN A 122 -4.24 -21.49 -8.10
N VAL A 123 -3.20 -21.42 -7.27
CA VAL A 123 -2.69 -20.14 -6.75
C VAL A 123 -1.94 -19.46 -7.88
N LEU A 124 -2.53 -18.37 -8.39
CA LEU A 124 -1.90 -17.51 -9.37
C LEU A 124 -0.71 -16.86 -8.69
N CYS A 125 0.49 -17.16 -9.19
CA CYS A 125 1.71 -16.58 -8.64
C CYS A 125 1.59 -15.06 -8.67
N ALA A 126 1.92 -14.42 -7.55
CA ALA A 126 2.17 -13.00 -7.60
C ALA A 126 3.31 -12.78 -8.61
N PRO A 127 3.20 -11.78 -9.51
CA PRO A 127 4.36 -11.38 -10.29
C PRO A 127 5.51 -11.16 -9.31
N GLN A 128 6.68 -11.75 -9.60
CA GLN A 128 7.86 -11.63 -8.74
C GLN A 128 8.34 -10.18 -8.59
N ASP A 129 7.75 -9.24 -9.32
CA ASP A 129 8.07 -7.83 -9.35
C ASP A 129 7.21 -7.01 -8.38
N LYS A 130 7.28 -7.32 -7.08
CA LYS A 130 7.31 -6.22 -6.12
C LYS A 130 8.72 -6.13 -5.62
N VAL A 131 9.55 -5.54 -6.47
CA VAL A 131 10.87 -5.08 -6.09
C VAL A 131 10.72 -4.31 -4.78
N ASP A 132 11.36 -4.78 -3.70
CA ASP A 132 11.38 -4.03 -2.45
C ASP A 132 12.29 -2.81 -2.68
N LEU A 133 11.64 -1.69 -2.95
CA LEU A 133 12.32 -0.41 -3.18
C LEU A 133 12.79 0.23 -1.87
N GLY A 134 12.41 -0.36 -0.73
CA GLY A 134 12.67 0.13 0.61
C GLY A 134 11.56 1.02 1.16
N GLU A 135 11.83 1.60 2.33
CA GLU A 135 10.84 2.38 3.08
C GLU A 135 11.39 3.74 3.51
N LEU A 136 10.54 4.75 3.50
CA LEU A 136 10.88 6.11 3.91
C LEU A 136 9.99 6.56 5.07
N MET A 137 10.60 7.08 6.14
CA MET A 137 9.90 7.66 7.27
C MET A 137 9.76 9.16 7.09
N LEU A 138 8.52 9.63 7.11
CA LEU A 138 8.17 11.04 6.96
C LEU A 138 7.36 11.50 8.17
N SER A 139 7.54 12.74 8.58
CA SER A 139 6.64 13.41 9.51
C SER A 139 5.99 14.63 8.87
N LEU A 140 4.69 14.79 9.12
CA LEU A 140 3.88 15.89 8.63
C LEU A 140 3.38 16.72 9.81
N CYS A 141 3.44 18.04 9.67
CA CYS A 141 2.89 18.98 10.64
C CYS A 141 2.32 20.19 9.90
N TYR A 142 1.04 20.50 10.12
CA TYR A 142 0.39 21.67 9.56
C TYR A 142 0.07 22.70 10.63
N LEU A 143 0.39 23.96 10.34
CA LEU A 143 0.04 25.13 11.15
C LEU A 143 -0.94 26.00 10.36
N PRO A 144 -2.26 25.86 10.58
CA PRO A 144 -3.28 26.56 9.79
C PRO A 144 -3.14 28.10 9.86
N THR A 145 -2.91 28.65 11.05
CA THR A 145 -2.80 30.11 11.27
C THR A 145 -1.65 30.75 10.50
N ALA A 146 -0.55 30.00 10.29
CA ALA A 146 0.61 30.47 9.57
C ALA A 146 0.63 30.01 8.11
N GLY A 147 -0.39 29.25 7.67
CA GLY A 147 -0.42 28.60 6.36
C GLY A 147 0.84 27.78 6.10
N ARG A 148 1.31 26.99 7.07
CA ARG A 148 2.64 26.35 6.98
C ARG A 148 2.54 24.84 7.12
N LEU A 149 2.88 24.14 6.03
CA LEU A 149 3.03 22.69 5.97
C LEU A 149 4.50 22.31 6.09
N THR A 150 4.87 21.56 7.12
CA THR A 150 6.22 21.06 7.33
C THR A 150 6.27 19.57 7.05
N VAL A 151 7.12 19.18 6.11
CA VAL A 151 7.41 17.77 5.79
C VAL A 151 8.83 17.46 6.26
N THR A 152 8.95 16.73 7.36
CA THR A 152 10.25 16.29 7.88
C THR A 152 10.60 14.94 7.29
N VAL A 153 11.68 14.89 6.49
CA VAL A 153 12.26 13.63 6.02
C VAL A 153 13.17 13.12 7.12
N ILE A 154 12.79 12.01 7.77
CA ILE A 154 13.49 11.51 8.97
C ILE A 154 14.61 10.57 8.56
N LYS A 155 14.26 9.41 8.00
CA LYS A 155 15.21 8.37 7.60
C LYS A 155 14.60 7.40 6.58
N GLY A 156 15.45 6.72 5.83
CA GLY A 156 15.09 5.59 4.97
C GLY A 156 15.68 4.29 5.49
N ARG A 157 15.15 3.15 5.02
CA ARG A 157 15.74 1.83 5.24
C ARG A 157 15.49 0.91 4.05
N ASN A 158 16.39 -0.07 3.88
CA ASN A 158 16.31 -1.10 2.84
C ASN A 158 16.17 -0.53 1.42
N PHE A 159 16.79 0.61 1.14
CA PHE A 159 16.83 1.14 -0.22
C PHE A 159 17.64 0.21 -1.14
N GLN A 160 17.33 0.21 -2.42
CA GLN A 160 18.08 -0.57 -3.39
C GLN A 160 19.47 0.00 -3.62
N ALA A 161 20.44 -0.88 -3.82
CA ALA A 161 21.75 -0.52 -4.35
C ALA A 161 21.64 -0.31 -5.86
N MET A 162 21.79 0.93 -6.31
CA MET A 162 21.76 1.27 -7.74
C MET A 162 23.20 1.43 -8.29
N ASP A 163 24.17 1.77 -7.43
CA ASP A 163 25.57 1.83 -7.82
C ASP A 163 26.20 0.44 -7.98
N ILE A 164 27.14 0.32 -8.91
CA ILE A 164 28.02 -0.86 -9.08
C ILE A 164 28.76 -1.22 -7.77
N THR A 165 28.95 -0.24 -6.89
CA THR A 165 29.61 -0.42 -5.57
C THR A 165 28.76 -1.21 -4.57
N GLY A 166 27.51 -1.54 -4.89
CA GLY A 166 26.57 -2.20 -3.97
C GLY A 166 25.96 -1.23 -2.95
N SER A 167 25.97 0.07 -3.24
CA SER A 167 25.37 1.13 -2.42
C SER A 167 24.56 2.10 -3.28
N SER A 168 24.12 3.20 -2.66
CA SER A 168 23.47 4.33 -3.34
C SER A 168 23.81 5.62 -2.59
N ASP A 169 23.68 6.76 -3.26
CA ASP A 169 23.78 8.12 -2.75
C ASP A 169 22.37 8.79 -2.63
N PRO A 170 21.45 8.31 -1.77
CA PRO A 170 20.05 8.71 -1.82
C PRO A 170 19.78 10.14 -1.33
N TYR A 171 18.88 10.83 -2.03
CA TYR A 171 18.25 12.07 -1.57
C TYR A 171 16.76 12.10 -1.93
N VAL A 172 15.99 12.89 -1.20
CA VAL A 172 14.53 12.92 -1.32
C VAL A 172 14.08 14.23 -1.96
N LYS A 173 13.25 14.16 -3.00
CA LYS A 173 12.53 15.30 -3.58
C LYS A 173 11.06 15.26 -3.16
N VAL A 174 10.57 16.34 -2.57
CA VAL A 174 9.16 16.52 -2.22
C VAL A 174 8.56 17.58 -3.14
N TYR A 175 7.52 17.20 -3.88
CA TYR A 175 6.78 18.04 -4.80
C TYR A 175 5.43 18.38 -4.18
N LEU A 176 5.10 19.66 -4.11
CA LEU A 176 3.76 20.13 -3.78
C LEU A 176 3.00 20.34 -5.10
N LEU A 177 1.84 19.70 -5.20
CA LEU A 177 0.92 19.79 -6.32
C LEU A 177 -0.36 20.48 -5.84
N CYS A 178 -0.99 21.25 -6.72
CA CYS A 178 -2.33 21.78 -6.56
C CYS A 178 -3.14 21.36 -7.80
N GLU A 179 -4.27 20.68 -7.61
CA GLU A 179 -5.10 20.14 -8.70
C GLU A 179 -4.29 19.35 -9.74
N GLY A 180 -3.37 18.52 -9.28
CA GLY A 180 -2.49 17.70 -10.14
C GLY A 180 -1.33 18.45 -10.81
N LYS A 181 -1.26 19.78 -10.73
CA LYS A 181 -0.15 20.58 -11.28
C LYS A 181 0.91 20.83 -10.21
N ARG A 182 2.17 20.57 -10.54
CA ARG A 182 3.31 20.86 -9.65
C ARG A 182 3.48 22.36 -9.46
N ILE A 183 3.38 22.84 -8.23
CA ILE A 183 3.56 24.26 -7.87
C ILE A 183 4.91 24.52 -7.18
N LYS A 184 5.38 23.63 -6.31
CA LYS A 184 6.65 23.83 -5.58
C LYS A 184 7.40 22.52 -5.41
N LYS A 185 8.71 22.62 -5.23
CA LYS A 185 9.60 21.47 -5.07
C LYS A 185 10.68 21.81 -4.06
N LYS A 186 10.94 20.92 -3.11
CA LYS A 186 12.08 20.98 -2.20
C LYS A 186 12.81 19.64 -2.19
N LYS A 187 14.08 19.63 -1.75
CA LYS A 187 14.90 18.42 -1.68
C LYS A 187 15.75 18.41 -0.41
N THR A 188 16.13 17.22 0.04
CA THR A 188 17.08 17.02 1.12
C THR A 188 18.54 17.11 0.62
N THR A 189 19.48 17.05 1.56
CA THR A 189 20.87 16.72 1.26
C THR A 189 21.01 15.29 0.73
N VAL A 190 22.10 15.05 0.00
CA VAL A 190 22.51 13.73 -0.47
C VAL A 190 23.26 13.03 0.65
N LYS A 191 22.87 11.79 0.97
CA LYS A 191 23.62 10.92 1.88
C LYS A 191 24.40 9.93 1.05
N LYS A 192 25.71 9.86 1.24
CA LYS A 192 26.58 9.05 0.38
C LYS A 192 26.68 7.61 0.84
N ALA A 193 26.78 6.68 -0.11
CA ALA A 193 27.06 5.26 0.10
C ALA A 193 26.25 4.64 1.25
N THR A 194 24.92 4.77 1.19
CA THR A 194 24.04 4.22 2.22
C THR A 194 22.68 3.78 1.67
N LEU A 195 22.21 2.63 2.15
CA LEU A 195 20.85 2.11 1.89
C LEU A 195 19.90 2.36 3.06
N SER A 196 20.37 3.01 4.12
CA SER A 196 19.59 3.36 5.32
C SER A 196 19.92 4.78 5.80
N PRO A 197 19.70 5.79 4.95
CA PRO A 197 20.08 7.17 5.23
C PRO A 197 19.27 7.75 6.39
N VAL A 198 19.91 8.59 7.22
CA VAL A 198 19.26 9.45 8.21
C VAL A 198 19.37 10.90 7.75
N TYR A 199 18.23 11.55 7.54
CA TYR A 199 18.14 12.93 7.04
C TYR A 199 17.88 13.92 8.18
N ASN A 200 16.78 13.74 8.91
CA ASN A 200 16.25 14.71 9.89
C ASN A 200 16.11 16.14 9.32
N GLU A 201 15.67 16.26 8.07
CA GLU A 201 15.57 17.53 7.35
C GLU A 201 14.11 17.97 7.20
N ALA A 202 13.79 19.18 7.65
CA ALA A 202 12.46 19.78 7.54
C ALA A 202 12.31 20.59 6.25
N LEU A 203 11.38 20.17 5.39
CA LEU A 203 11.01 20.86 4.15
C LEU A 203 9.69 21.60 4.35
N VAL A 204 9.76 22.93 4.41
CA VAL A 204 8.60 23.79 4.72
C VAL A 204 7.95 24.32 3.44
N PHE A 205 6.62 24.24 3.36
CA PHE A 205 5.80 24.76 2.28
C PHE A 205 4.76 25.74 2.82
N ASP A 206 4.56 26.83 2.10
CA ASP A 206 3.52 27.83 2.40
C ASP A 206 2.23 27.38 1.69
N VAL A 207 1.24 26.99 2.48
CA VAL A 207 -0.07 26.48 2.05
C VAL A 207 -1.15 27.14 2.93
N PRO A 208 -1.87 28.14 2.41
CA PRO A 208 -3.01 28.75 3.10
C PRO A 208 -4.06 27.71 3.51
N ALA A 209 -4.78 27.98 4.59
CA ALA A 209 -5.79 27.05 5.11
C ALA A 209 -6.90 26.78 4.11
N GLU A 210 -7.29 27.78 3.30
CA GLU A 210 -8.27 27.59 2.23
C GLU A 210 -7.84 26.63 1.11
N ASN A 211 -6.54 26.37 0.94
CA ASN A 211 -6.02 25.52 -0.14
C ASN A 211 -5.52 24.15 0.32
N ILE A 212 -5.59 23.82 1.62
CA ILE A 212 -4.99 22.60 2.15
C ILE A 212 -5.65 21.33 1.60
N GLU A 213 -6.92 21.40 1.21
CA GLU A 213 -7.68 20.28 0.63
C GLU A 213 -7.37 20.05 -0.86
N ASP A 214 -6.96 21.10 -1.57
CA ASP A 214 -6.66 21.10 -3.02
C ASP A 214 -5.23 20.66 -3.34
N VAL A 215 -4.36 20.67 -2.32
CA VAL A 215 -2.96 20.32 -2.48
C VAL A 215 -2.67 18.86 -2.15
N SER A 216 -1.57 18.38 -2.71
CA SER A 216 -1.04 17.06 -2.40
C SER A 216 0.48 17.03 -2.55
N LEU A 217 1.10 16.00 -1.99
CA LEU A 217 2.54 15.79 -2.03
C LEU A 217 2.88 14.54 -2.84
N ILE A 218 3.84 14.68 -3.73
CA ILE A 218 4.57 13.54 -4.32
C ILE A 218 5.98 13.54 -3.74
N VAL A 219 6.39 12.41 -3.19
CA VAL A 219 7.72 12.21 -2.60
C VAL A 219 8.47 11.20 -3.45
N LYS A 220 9.69 11.54 -3.86
CA LYS A 220 10.56 10.68 -4.67
C LYS A 220 11.92 10.52 -4.00
N VAL A 221 12.34 9.28 -3.78
CA VAL A 221 13.71 8.92 -3.38
C VAL A 221 14.51 8.67 -4.65
N ILE A 222 15.65 9.32 -4.76
CA ILE A 222 16.44 9.38 -5.99
C ILE A 222 17.89 9.13 -5.63
N ASP A 223 18.55 8.34 -6.46
CA ASP A 223 19.97 8.13 -6.35
C ASP A 223 20.75 9.27 -7.03
N TYR A 224 21.86 9.68 -6.41
CA TYR A 224 22.74 10.69 -6.95
C TYR A 224 23.99 10.08 -7.57
N ASP A 225 23.95 9.94 -8.90
CA ASP A 225 25.14 9.55 -9.66
C ASP A 225 26.04 10.76 -9.93
N ARG A 226 27.32 10.64 -9.58
CA ARG A 226 28.33 11.65 -9.97
C ARG A 226 28.59 11.69 -11.46
N ILE A 227 28.47 10.53 -12.11
CA ILE A 227 28.73 10.32 -13.54
C ILE A 227 27.53 9.55 -14.08
N GLY A 228 26.60 10.24 -14.74
CA GLY A 228 25.37 9.64 -15.25
C GLY A 228 24.13 10.50 -14.96
N HIS A 229 22.96 9.88 -15.11
CA HIS A 229 21.68 10.49 -14.79
C HIS A 229 21.15 9.93 -13.48
N ASN A 230 20.73 10.82 -12.58
CA ASN A 230 20.04 10.43 -11.35
C ASN A 230 18.89 9.46 -11.57
N GLU A 231 18.91 8.33 -10.87
CA GLU A 231 17.91 7.28 -10.99
C GLU A 231 16.81 7.37 -9.93
N LEU A 232 15.57 7.07 -10.32
CA LEU A 232 14.45 7.02 -9.38
C LEU A 232 14.50 5.68 -8.63
N MET A 233 14.73 5.73 -7.33
CA MET A 233 14.70 4.53 -6.48
C MET A 233 13.28 4.15 -6.09
N GLY A 234 12.41 5.13 -5.91
CA GLY A 234 11.01 4.89 -5.61
C GLY A 234 10.26 6.14 -5.20
N CYS A 235 8.95 6.02 -5.07
CA CYS A 235 8.09 7.15 -4.76
C CYS A 235 6.88 6.79 -3.89
N THR A 236 6.27 7.82 -3.32
CA THR A 236 5.00 7.73 -2.60
C THR A 236 4.21 9.03 -2.78
N ALA A 237 2.91 8.98 -2.48
CA ALA A 237 2.01 10.11 -2.59
C ALA A 237 1.20 10.28 -1.31
N ILE A 238 0.93 11.53 -0.95
CA ILE A 238 0.28 11.92 0.29
C ILE A 238 -0.70 13.06 -0.02
N GLY A 239 -1.93 12.97 0.49
CA GLY A 239 -2.96 13.97 0.23
C GLY A 239 -4.36 13.38 0.33
N SER A 240 -5.36 14.27 0.45
CA SER A 240 -6.79 13.94 0.51
C SER A 240 -7.28 13.14 -0.69
N SER A 241 -6.71 13.40 -1.88
CA SER A 241 -7.08 12.79 -3.16
C SER A 241 -6.45 11.42 -3.44
N PHE A 242 -5.63 10.88 -2.54
CA PHE A 242 -5.03 9.55 -2.70
C PHE A 242 -5.78 8.47 -1.89
N ILE A 243 -5.39 7.21 -2.07
CA ILE A 243 -5.94 6.07 -1.32
C ILE A 243 -4.85 5.43 -0.46
N GLY A 244 -5.21 4.97 0.74
CA GLY A 244 -4.32 4.24 1.64
C GLY A 244 -3.50 5.15 2.55
N ILE A 245 -2.31 4.68 2.95
CA ILE A 245 -1.47 5.28 3.99
C ILE A 245 -1.20 6.78 3.77
N GLY A 246 -1.04 7.20 2.51
CA GLY A 246 -0.84 8.60 2.15
C GLY A 246 -2.02 9.52 2.47
N ARG A 247 -3.25 9.02 2.33
CA ARG A 247 -4.46 9.75 2.73
C ARG A 247 -4.65 9.69 4.23
N ASP A 248 -4.49 8.51 4.82
CA ASP A 248 -4.72 8.32 6.25
C ASP A 248 -3.80 9.21 7.09
N HIS A 249 -2.50 9.27 6.74
CA HIS A 249 -1.53 10.14 7.41
C HIS A 249 -1.78 11.64 7.14
N TRP A 250 -2.33 12.00 5.97
CA TRP A 250 -2.72 13.39 5.68
C TRP A 250 -3.88 13.84 6.57
N LEU A 251 -4.91 13.00 6.70
CA LEU A 251 -6.06 13.26 7.57
C LEU A 251 -5.62 13.33 9.04
N GLU A 252 -4.77 12.40 9.48
CA GLU A 252 -4.22 12.41 10.84
C GLU A 252 -3.45 13.71 11.15
N MET A 253 -2.68 14.23 10.20
CA MET A 253 -2.01 15.53 10.32
C MET A 253 -3.02 16.67 10.51
N LEU A 254 -4.12 16.68 9.76
CA LEU A 254 -5.15 17.72 9.84
C LEU A 254 -5.92 17.65 11.16
N ASP A 255 -6.20 16.44 11.66
CA ASP A 255 -6.87 16.21 12.95
C ASP A 255 -5.98 16.59 14.14
N ASN A 256 -4.66 16.68 13.94
CA ASN A 256 -3.66 17.00 14.97
C ASN A 256 -2.87 18.29 14.63
N PRO A 257 -3.53 19.47 14.53
CA PRO A 257 -2.85 20.68 14.11
C PRO A 257 -1.74 21.08 15.10
N ARG A 258 -0.61 21.56 14.55
CA ARG A 258 0.63 21.92 15.27
C ARG A 258 1.39 20.74 15.91
N LYS A 259 0.91 19.51 15.76
CA LYS A 259 1.63 18.32 16.24
C LYS A 259 2.22 17.55 15.05
N PRO A 260 3.53 17.24 15.07
CA PRO A 260 4.10 16.37 14.07
C PRO A 260 3.59 14.95 14.26
N VAL A 261 3.02 14.39 13.19
CA VAL A 261 2.66 12.97 13.08
C VAL A 261 3.67 12.29 12.15
N ALA A 262 4.06 11.04 12.42
CA ALA A 262 5.12 10.36 11.68
C ALA A 262 4.67 8.99 11.18
N GLN A 263 5.06 8.65 9.96
CA GLN A 263 4.61 7.44 9.29
C GLN A 263 5.69 6.84 8.38
N TRP A 264 5.73 5.51 8.32
CA TRP A 264 6.54 4.77 7.35
C TRP A 264 5.79 4.58 6.04
N TYR A 265 6.49 4.79 4.94
CA TYR A 265 5.97 4.62 3.59
C TYR A 265 6.78 3.56 2.85
N PRO A 266 6.15 2.46 2.39
CA PRO A 266 6.76 1.61 1.38
C PRO A 266 6.89 2.38 0.08
N LEU A 267 8.06 2.30 -0.54
CA LEU A 267 8.32 2.93 -1.83
C LEU A 267 7.70 2.11 -2.97
N LEU A 268 7.20 2.82 -3.98
CA LEU A 268 6.58 2.26 -5.18
C LEU A 268 7.31 2.73 -6.44
N GLU A 269 7.32 1.91 -7.48
CA GLU A 269 7.92 2.25 -8.78
C GLU A 269 7.22 3.44 -9.43
N THR A 270 5.90 3.51 -9.25
CA THR A 270 5.04 4.55 -9.81
C THR A 270 4.21 5.23 -8.73
N VAL A 271 3.83 6.47 -9.01
CA VAL A 271 3.04 7.28 -8.09
C VAL A 271 1.66 6.64 -7.88
N PRO A 272 1.18 6.47 -6.63
CA PRO A 272 -0.16 5.96 -6.34
C PRO A 272 -1.27 6.68 -7.12
N GLY A 273 -2.30 5.95 -7.55
CA GLY A 273 -3.44 6.52 -8.28
C GLY A 273 -4.26 7.53 -7.45
N GLN A 274 -4.71 8.60 -8.12
CA GLN A 274 -5.61 9.62 -7.55
C GLN A 274 -7.07 9.17 -7.63
N ILE A 275 -7.90 9.62 -6.69
CA ILE A 275 -9.36 9.56 -6.76
C ILE A 275 -9.81 10.56 -7.84
N PRO A 276 -10.59 10.17 -8.85
CA PRO A 276 -11.21 11.11 -9.77
C PRO A 276 -12.12 12.07 -9.00
N LEU A 277 -11.91 13.38 -9.13
CA LEU A 277 -12.82 14.39 -8.58
C LEU A 277 -14.19 14.23 -9.27
N THR A 278 -15.21 13.80 -8.53
CA THR A 278 -16.58 13.84 -9.03
C THR A 278 -17.12 15.26 -8.91
N ASN A 279 -17.63 15.77 -10.03
CA ASN A 279 -18.29 17.06 -10.26
C ASN A 279 -17.38 18.25 -10.61
N SER A 280 -17.36 18.51 -11.91
CA SER A 280 -17.05 19.78 -12.56
C SER A 280 -17.95 20.91 -12.09
N GLN A 281 -17.36 21.94 -11.49
CA GLN A 281 -17.80 23.32 -11.67
C GLN A 281 -16.64 24.15 -12.23
N PRO A 282 -16.89 25.09 -13.16
CA PRO A 282 -15.82 25.87 -13.77
C PRO A 282 -15.18 26.81 -12.74
N LEU A 283 -13.84 26.82 -12.78
CA LEU A 283 -12.95 27.62 -11.94
C LEU A 283 -13.26 29.12 -12.03
N PRO A 284 -13.36 29.85 -10.90
CA PRO A 284 -13.17 31.30 -10.90
C PRO A 284 -11.70 31.61 -11.18
N VAL A 285 -11.48 32.53 -12.13
CA VAL A 285 -10.17 33.05 -12.49
C VAL A 285 -9.58 33.85 -11.33
N SER A 286 -8.54 33.34 -10.67
CA SER A 286 -7.45 34.14 -10.05
C SER A 286 -6.40 33.24 -9.38
N LEU A 287 -5.46 32.69 -10.17
CA LEU A 287 -4.20 32.10 -9.68
C LEU A 287 -3.01 33.05 -9.95
N SER A 288 -3.18 34.35 -9.66
CA SER A 288 -2.10 35.33 -9.81
C SER A 288 -1.30 35.60 -8.53
N CYS A 289 -1.64 35.00 -7.39
CA CYS A 289 -1.06 35.43 -6.11
C CYS A 289 0.15 34.62 -5.61
N LEU A 290 0.53 33.51 -6.26
CA LEU A 290 1.60 32.62 -5.74
C LEU A 290 2.89 32.61 -6.59
N ASN A 291 3.00 33.49 -7.59
CA ASN A 291 4.23 33.68 -8.40
C ASN A 291 4.91 35.03 -8.14
N GLY A 292 4.82 35.56 -6.91
CA GLY A 292 5.36 36.89 -6.57
C GLY A 292 6.31 36.90 -5.38
N ARG A 293 7.62 36.86 -5.70
CA ARG A 293 8.83 37.10 -4.86
C ARG A 293 9.34 35.95 -4.01
#